data_AF-A0A9E2CNN2-F1
#
_entry.id   AF-A0A9E2CNN2-F1
#
_cell.length_a   1.000
_cell.length_b   1.000
_cell.length_c   1.000
_cell.angle_alpha   90.00
_cell.angle_beta   90.00
_cell.angle_gamma   90.00
#
_symmetry.space_group_name_H-M   'P 1'
#
loop_
_entity.id
_entity.type
_entity.pdbx_description
1 polymer ?
#
loop_
_entity_poly.entity_id
_entity_poly.type
_entity_poly.pdbx_seq_one_letter_code
_entity_poly.pdbx_strand_id
1 'polypeptide(L)'
;MTTRTSVAAGLALVAAAWPAWAVLEGEPYLSLRHGHTDNLFEAPRDSAASADRPRVSDDRETVTVGAVLQYTWGLQRATANLEAARVLHREFDALDHTTYEVGTGLDWQIARLWEGQLAVERRRELERFADRDTIALGLLDRSRVDASVRWKPTPRWALEPSLGLRRLAYERPSSRGADRDEL
;
A
#
# COMPACT_ATOMS: atom_id res chain seq x y z
N MET A 1 14.83 0.45 24.10
CA MET A 1 15.17 -0.82 23.41
C MET A 1 13.94 -1.71 23.55
N THR A 2 12.99 -1.57 22.63
CA THR A 2 11.63 -2.14 22.74
C THR A 2 11.53 -3.37 21.83
N THR A 3 11.25 -4.50 22.46
CA THR A 3 11.10 -5.81 21.83
C THR A 3 9.83 -5.84 20.99
N ARG A 4 10.01 -6.06 19.68
CA ARG A 4 8.93 -6.37 18.73
C ARG A 4 8.42 -7.77 19.02
N THR A 5 7.17 -7.92 19.43
CA THR A 5 6.48 -9.22 19.43
C THR A 5 5.33 -9.15 18.45
N SER A 6 5.55 -9.71 17.26
CA SER A 6 4.51 -9.98 16.27
C SER A 6 4.00 -11.39 16.52
N VAL A 7 2.72 -11.55 16.87
CA VAL A 7 2.07 -12.85 16.96
C VAL A 7 1.34 -13.08 15.64
N ALA A 8 1.92 -13.92 14.77
CA ALA A 8 1.25 -14.39 13.56
C ALA A 8 0.56 -15.72 13.89
N ALA A 9 -0.78 -15.71 13.91
CA ALA A 9 -1.59 -16.92 14.00
C ALA A 9 -2.00 -17.33 12.57
N GLY A 10 -1.28 -18.29 12.00
CA GLY A 10 -1.57 -18.83 10.67
C GLY A 10 -2.74 -19.82 10.72
N LEU A 11 -3.83 -19.51 10.01
CA LEU A 11 -4.94 -20.42 9.77
C LEU A 11 -4.76 -21.02 8.36
N ALA A 12 -4.16 -22.21 8.30
CA ALA A 12 -3.98 -22.95 7.04
C ALA A 12 -5.32 -23.56 6.60
N LEU A 13 -5.92 -23.00 5.55
CA LEU A 13 -7.07 -23.60 4.86
C LEU A 13 -6.56 -24.71 3.93
N VAL A 14 -7.03 -25.94 4.16
CA VAL A 14 -6.67 -27.14 3.36
C VAL A 14 -7.24 -26.99 1.95
N ALA A 15 -6.36 -26.79 0.97
CA ALA A 15 -6.71 -26.76 -0.44
C ALA A 15 -7.04 -28.18 -0.94
N ALA A 16 -8.20 -28.34 -1.56
CA ALA A 16 -8.56 -29.54 -2.30
C ALA A 16 -7.59 -29.74 -3.47
N ALA A 17 -7.08 -30.96 -3.64
CA ALA A 17 -6.13 -31.32 -4.69
C ALA A 17 -6.79 -31.20 -6.09
N TRP A 18 -6.62 -30.04 -6.73
CA TRP A 18 -6.84 -29.87 -8.16
C TRP A 18 -5.64 -30.41 -8.94
N PRO A 19 -5.82 -30.89 -10.19
CA PRO A 19 -4.72 -31.46 -10.96
C PRO A 19 -3.60 -30.42 -11.13
N ALA A 20 -2.36 -30.89 -11.31
CA ALA A 20 -1.11 -30.12 -11.24
C ALA A 20 -0.86 -29.06 -12.35
N TRP A 21 -1.91 -28.47 -12.93
CA TRP A 21 -1.81 -27.44 -13.98
C TRP A 21 -1.95 -26.02 -13.42
N ALA A 22 -2.48 -25.86 -12.21
CA ALA A 22 -2.54 -24.58 -11.53
C ALA A 22 -2.57 -24.74 -10.00
N VAL A 23 -1.87 -23.86 -9.30
CA VAL A 23 -1.84 -23.81 -7.83
C VAL A 23 -2.34 -22.43 -7.39
N LEU A 24 -3.38 -22.43 -6.55
CA LEU A 24 -3.85 -21.25 -5.85
C LEU A 24 -3.40 -21.33 -4.39
N GLU A 25 -2.60 -20.36 -3.96
CA GLU A 25 -2.17 -20.17 -2.58
C GLU A 25 -2.81 -18.89 -2.06
N GLY A 26 -3.23 -18.91 -0.81
CA GLY A 26 -3.91 -17.77 -0.19
C GLY A 26 -3.67 -17.74 1.31
N GLU A 27 -3.26 -16.57 1.81
CA GLU A 27 -2.96 -16.33 3.21
C GLU A 27 -3.81 -15.16 3.71
N PRO A 28 -5.03 -15.44 4.24
CA PRO A 28 -5.80 -14.41 4.93
C PRO A 28 -5.15 -14.11 6.29
N TYR A 29 -5.24 -12.84 6.71
CA TYR A 29 -4.71 -12.42 8.00
C TYR A 29 -5.56 -11.32 8.64
N LEU A 30 -5.44 -11.24 9.96
CA LEU A 30 -5.97 -10.18 10.82
C LEU A 30 -4.80 -9.65 11.65
N SER A 31 -4.66 -8.33 11.70
CA SER A 31 -3.64 -7.66 12.49
C SER A 31 -4.27 -6.57 13.37
N LEU A 32 -3.88 -6.56 14.64
CA LEU A 32 -4.20 -5.49 15.59
C LEU A 32 -2.91 -4.77 15.93
N ARG A 33 -2.91 -3.44 15.82
CA ARG A 33 -1.75 -2.61 16.15
C ARG A 33 -2.20 -1.46 17.04
N HIS A 34 -1.52 -1.30 18.16
CA HIS A 34 -1.63 -0.12 19.01
C HIS A 34 -0.33 0.69 18.88
N GLY A 35 -0.43 2.02 18.87
CA GLY A 35 0.74 2.88 18.80
C GLY A 35 0.49 4.26 19.37
N HIS A 36 1.54 4.84 19.94
CA HIS A 36 1.54 6.19 20.49
C HIS A 36 2.30 7.13 19.54
N THR A 37 1.80 8.35 19.35
CA THR A 37 2.51 9.43 18.66
C THR A 37 2.59 10.66 19.54
N ASP A 38 3.76 11.26 19.69
CA ASP A 38 3.97 12.52 20.44
C ASP A 38 3.72 13.77 19.57
N ASN A 39 3.43 13.57 18.28
CA ASN A 39 3.25 14.65 17.32
C ASN A 39 2.27 14.24 16.22
N LEU A 40 0.99 14.14 16.59
CA LEU A 40 -0.07 13.70 15.68
C LEU A 40 -0.15 14.51 14.39
N PHE A 41 0.00 15.85 14.49
CA PHE A 41 -0.12 16.78 13.37
C PHE A 41 1.21 17.09 12.67
N GLU A 42 2.28 16.33 12.94
CA GLU A 42 3.60 16.53 12.34
C GLU A 42 4.12 17.98 12.46
N ALA A 43 3.80 18.67 13.57
CA ALA A 43 4.18 20.07 13.80
C ALA A 43 5.72 20.23 13.86
N PRO A 44 6.31 21.28 13.23
CA PRO A 44 7.74 21.55 13.31
C PRO A 44 8.22 21.81 14.75
N ARG A 45 9.49 21.49 15.04
CA ARG A 45 10.07 21.62 16.39
C ARG A 45 10.27 23.07 16.84
N ASP A 46 10.56 23.98 15.91
CA ASP A 46 11.02 25.34 16.19
C ASP A 46 10.00 26.43 15.83
N SER A 47 8.83 26.08 15.30
CA SER A 47 7.74 27.03 15.11
C SER A 47 7.07 27.28 16.46
N ALA A 48 7.25 28.47 17.03
CA ALA A 48 6.36 28.99 18.07
C ALA A 48 4.93 28.67 17.62
N ALA A 49 4.28 27.77 18.36
CA ALA A 49 3.11 27.01 17.95
C ALA A 49 2.30 27.71 16.86
N SER A 50 2.29 27.16 15.64
CA SER A 50 1.23 27.48 14.69
C SER A 50 -0.07 27.30 15.48
N ALA A 51 -0.79 28.39 15.77
CA ALA A 51 -1.97 28.32 16.64
C ALA A 51 -2.98 27.26 16.13
N ASP A 52 -2.92 26.98 14.83
CA ASP A 52 -3.75 26.02 14.11
C ASP A 52 -3.23 24.57 14.14
N ARG A 53 -1.98 24.30 14.55
CA ARG A 53 -1.38 22.95 14.66
C ARG A 53 -0.56 22.77 15.93
N PRO A 54 -1.23 22.61 17.09
CA PRO A 54 -0.53 22.31 18.32
C PRO A 54 0.17 20.95 18.22
N ARG A 55 1.34 20.84 18.85
CA ARG A 55 2.00 19.54 19.03
C ARG A 55 1.26 18.76 20.11
N VAL A 56 0.43 17.82 19.68
CA VAL A 56 -0.37 16.96 20.55
C VAL A 56 0.04 15.50 20.41
N SER A 57 -0.05 14.79 21.52
CA SER A 57 0.11 13.33 21.55
C SER A 57 -1.22 12.64 21.38
N ASP A 58 -1.22 11.43 20.85
CA ASP A 58 -2.41 10.57 20.81
C ASP A 58 -2.04 9.09 20.76
N ASP A 59 -2.95 8.26 21.26
CA ASP A 59 -2.92 6.82 21.07
C ASP A 59 -3.80 6.45 19.88
N ARG A 60 -3.31 5.56 19.02
CA ARG A 60 -4.10 5.01 17.93
C ARG A 60 -4.14 3.50 17.94
N GLU A 61 -5.29 2.97 17.55
CA GLU A 61 -5.51 1.56 17.29
C GLU A 61 -5.77 1.35 15.81
N THR A 62 -5.22 0.28 15.26
CA THR A 62 -5.40 -0.10 13.86
C THR A 62 -5.80 -1.56 13.79
N VAL A 63 -6.97 -1.80 13.22
CA VAL A 63 -7.48 -3.13 12.92
C VAL A 63 -7.38 -3.34 11.42
N THR A 64 -6.52 -4.26 11.00
CA THR A 64 -6.26 -4.58 9.61
C THR A 64 -6.77 -5.98 9.30
N VAL A 65 -7.55 -6.11 8.23
CA VAL A 65 -7.90 -7.38 7.61
C VAL A 65 -7.29 -7.43 6.21
N GLY A 66 -6.74 -8.57 5.82
CA GLY A 66 -6.18 -8.70 4.49
C GLY A 66 -6.02 -10.13 4.03
N ALA A 67 -5.64 -10.26 2.77
CA ALA A 67 -5.33 -11.53 2.13
C ALA A 67 -4.27 -11.33 1.06
N VAL A 68 -3.28 -12.22 1.05
CA VAL A 68 -2.31 -12.34 -0.04
C VAL A 68 -2.65 -13.60 -0.82
N LEU A 69 -2.82 -13.45 -2.13
CA LEU A 69 -3.17 -14.54 -3.05
C LEU A 69 -2.10 -14.68 -4.11
N GLN A 70 -1.75 -15.92 -4.43
CA GLN A 70 -0.87 -16.26 -5.53
C GLN A 70 -1.50 -17.37 -6.37
N TYR A 71 -1.59 -17.15 -7.67
CA TYR A 71 -2.08 -18.14 -8.62
C TYR A 71 -1.00 -18.42 -9.66
N THR A 72 -0.48 -19.64 -9.68
CA THR A 72 0.59 -20.05 -10.61
C THR A 72 0.05 -21.07 -11.59
N TRP A 73 0.25 -20.85 -12.89
CA TRP A 73 -0.08 -21.81 -13.95
C TRP A 73 1.04 -21.85 -15.00
N GLY A 74 1.63 -23.02 -15.18
CA GLY A 74 2.83 -23.16 -16.01
C GLY A 74 3.98 -22.27 -15.55
N LEU A 75 4.43 -21.36 -16.41
CA LEU A 75 5.47 -20.35 -16.12
C LEU A 75 4.90 -18.98 -15.72
N GLN A 76 3.58 -18.87 -15.60
CA GLN A 76 2.91 -17.62 -15.26
C GLN A 76 2.60 -17.58 -13.77
N ARG A 77 2.66 -16.40 -13.17
CA ARG A 77 2.30 -16.16 -11.78
C ARG A 77 1.49 -14.88 -11.68
N ALA A 78 0.26 -15.00 -11.22
CA ALA A 78 -0.55 -13.86 -10.80
C ALA A 78 -0.47 -13.72 -9.28
N THR A 79 -0.39 -12.49 -8.80
CA THR A 79 -0.44 -12.17 -7.37
C THR A 79 -1.52 -11.14 -7.11
N ALA A 80 -2.12 -11.19 -5.93
CA ALA A 80 -3.00 -10.16 -5.43
C ALA A 80 -2.76 -9.93 -3.94
N ASN A 81 -2.68 -8.67 -3.53
CA ASN A 81 -2.67 -8.24 -2.13
C ASN A 81 -3.91 -7.38 -1.89
N LEU A 82 -4.73 -7.74 -0.93
CA LEU A 82 -5.94 -7.01 -0.56
C LEU A 82 -5.85 -6.71 0.94
N GLU A 83 -5.82 -5.44 1.30
CA GLU A 83 -5.78 -4.98 2.68
C GLU A 83 -6.80 -3.88 2.90
N ALA A 84 -7.52 -3.94 4.02
CA ALA A 84 -8.33 -2.84 4.53
C ALA A 84 -8.03 -2.68 6.02
N ALA A 85 -7.87 -1.43 6.46
CA ALA A 85 -7.61 -1.13 7.86
C ALA A 85 -8.51 -0.01 8.37
N ARG A 86 -9.02 -0.18 9.60
CA ARG A 86 -9.68 0.88 10.36
C ARG A 86 -8.69 1.44 11.35
N VAL A 87 -8.45 2.75 11.29
CA VAL A 87 -7.62 3.49 12.24
C VAL A 87 -8.54 4.28 13.17
N LEU A 88 -8.38 4.05 14.47
CA LEU A 88 -9.13 4.70 15.54
C LEU A 88 -8.16 5.51 16.40
N HIS A 89 -8.50 6.76 16.67
CA HIS A 89 -7.77 7.69 17.51
C HIS A 89 -8.47 7.77 18.86
N ARG A 90 -7.68 7.85 19.94
CA ARG A 90 -8.24 7.82 21.29
C ARG A 90 -8.86 9.17 21.67
N GLU A 91 -8.16 10.26 21.40
CA GLU A 91 -8.60 11.61 21.75
C GLU A 91 -9.13 12.38 20.53
N PHE A 92 -8.77 11.97 19.31
CA PHE A 92 -9.08 12.68 18.06
C PHE A 92 -9.94 11.84 17.11
N ASP A 93 -11.11 11.40 17.56
CA ASP A 93 -12.06 10.57 16.79
C ASP A 93 -12.46 11.16 15.43
N ALA A 94 -12.44 12.49 15.29
CA ALA A 94 -12.63 13.18 14.01
C ALA A 94 -11.59 12.80 12.92
N LEU A 95 -10.47 12.18 13.31
CA LEU A 95 -9.44 11.64 12.43
C LEU A 95 -9.61 10.15 12.17
N ASP A 96 -10.63 9.49 12.73
CA ASP A 96 -10.89 8.09 12.47
C ASP A 96 -11.20 7.85 11.01
N HIS A 97 -10.47 6.91 10.41
CA HIS A 97 -10.54 6.69 8.97
C HIS A 97 -10.30 5.24 8.61
N THR A 98 -10.68 4.92 7.38
CA THR A 98 -10.44 3.61 6.78
C THR A 98 -9.45 3.76 5.64
N THR A 99 -8.37 2.99 5.69
CA THR A 99 -7.40 2.87 4.60
C THR A 99 -7.62 1.55 3.87
N TYR A 100 -7.18 1.48 2.63
CA TYR A 100 -7.13 0.22 1.89
C TYR A 100 -5.90 0.19 0.99
N GLU A 101 -5.43 -1.01 0.69
CA GLU A 101 -4.38 -1.27 -0.27
C GLU A 101 -4.82 -2.46 -1.15
N VAL A 102 -4.77 -2.27 -2.46
CA VAL A 102 -5.08 -3.28 -3.46
C VAL A 102 -3.92 -3.34 -4.43
N GLY A 103 -3.19 -4.44 -4.44
CA GLY A 103 -2.12 -4.72 -5.37
C GLY A 103 -2.46 -5.94 -6.21
N THR A 104 -2.18 -5.90 -7.51
CA THR A 104 -2.19 -7.06 -8.38
C THR A 104 -0.92 -7.12 -9.22
N GLY A 105 -0.45 -8.32 -9.47
CA GLY A 105 0.74 -8.59 -10.26
C GLY A 105 0.53 -9.73 -11.24
N LEU A 106 1.20 -9.67 -12.38
CA LEU A 106 1.29 -10.75 -13.35
C LEU A 106 2.72 -10.84 -13.88
N ASP A 107 3.43 -11.89 -13.46
CA ASP A 107 4.65 -12.33 -14.10
C ASP A 107 4.28 -13.34 -15.19
N TRP A 108 4.79 -13.11 -16.39
CA TRP A 108 4.52 -13.98 -17.52
C TRP A 108 5.78 -14.32 -18.31
N GLN A 109 5.76 -15.51 -18.90
CA GLN A 109 6.85 -16.00 -19.73
C GLN A 109 6.31 -16.81 -20.91
N ILE A 110 6.74 -16.45 -22.12
CA ILE A 110 6.40 -17.17 -23.35
C ILE A 110 7.70 -17.74 -23.93
N ALA A 111 7.80 -19.07 -23.86
CA ALA A 111 9.00 -19.83 -24.22
C ALA A 111 10.25 -19.31 -23.49
N ARG A 112 11.37 -19.17 -24.20
CA ARG A 112 12.63 -18.62 -23.64
C ARG A 112 12.94 -17.22 -24.14
N LEU A 113 12.06 -16.65 -24.97
CA LEU A 113 12.31 -15.42 -25.70
C LEU A 113 11.65 -14.22 -25.04
N TRP A 114 10.51 -14.40 -24.39
CA TRP A 114 9.73 -13.29 -23.84
C TRP A 114 9.40 -13.54 -22.37
N GLU A 115 9.72 -12.55 -21.56
CA GLU A 115 9.35 -12.45 -20.16
C GLU A 115 8.70 -11.08 -19.97
N GLY A 116 7.79 -10.95 -19.02
CA GLY A 116 7.24 -9.65 -18.71
C GLY A 116 6.55 -9.62 -17.36
N GLN A 117 6.33 -8.41 -16.89
CA GLN A 117 5.73 -8.13 -15.59
C GLN A 117 4.72 -7.01 -15.75
N LEU A 118 3.57 -7.17 -15.11
CA LEU A 118 2.56 -6.12 -14.97
C LEU A 118 2.23 -6.02 -13.50
N ALA A 119 2.30 -4.82 -12.93
CA ALA A 119 1.90 -4.55 -11.56
C ALA A 119 0.95 -3.36 -11.52
N VAL A 120 -0.13 -3.48 -10.76
CA VAL A 120 -1.10 -2.41 -10.51
C VAL A 120 -1.30 -2.29 -9.00
N GLU A 121 -1.17 -1.09 -8.47
CA GLU A 121 -1.37 -0.80 -7.07
C GLU A 121 -2.34 0.37 -6.92
N ARG A 122 -3.28 0.26 -5.98
CA ARG A 122 -4.12 1.36 -5.53
C ARG A 122 -4.18 1.35 -4.02
N ARG A 123 -3.92 2.51 -3.42
CA ARG A 123 -3.89 2.68 -1.97
C ARG A 123 -4.61 3.96 -1.57
N ARG A 124 -5.40 3.87 -0.50
CA ARG A 124 -5.97 5.02 0.19
C ARG A 124 -5.30 5.20 1.54
N GLU A 125 -4.77 6.38 1.79
CA GLU A 125 -4.04 6.70 3.01
C GLU A 125 -4.38 8.08 3.56
N LEU A 126 -4.05 8.29 4.83
CA LEU A 126 -4.11 9.60 5.45
C LEU A 126 -3.12 10.54 4.76
N GLU A 127 -3.62 11.68 4.30
CA GLU A 127 -2.78 12.75 3.79
C GLU A 127 -1.96 13.33 4.95
N ARG A 128 -0.66 13.55 4.72
CA ARG A 128 0.23 14.03 5.77
C ARG A 128 -0.22 15.40 6.25
N PHE A 129 -0.16 15.62 7.56
CA PHE A 129 -0.49 16.93 8.14
C PHE A 129 0.59 17.98 7.85
N ALA A 130 1.82 17.53 7.54
CA ALA A 130 2.91 18.40 7.11
C ALA A 130 2.63 19.09 5.76
N ASP A 131 1.88 18.44 4.86
CA ASP A 131 1.67 18.89 3.47
C ASP A 131 0.39 19.71 3.29
N ARG A 132 -0.32 20.04 4.39
CA ARG A 132 -1.63 20.70 4.37
C ARG A 132 -1.67 21.93 5.25
N ASP A 133 -2.69 22.76 5.08
CA ASP A 133 -2.95 23.91 5.96
C ASP A 133 -3.93 23.63 7.11
N THR A 134 -4.50 22.41 7.17
CA THR A 134 -5.58 22.05 8.11
C THR A 134 -5.27 20.75 8.85
N ILE A 135 -5.79 20.65 10.08
CA ILE A 135 -5.80 19.43 10.90
C ILE A 135 -7.02 18.54 10.66
N ALA A 136 -7.95 18.96 9.79
CA ALA A 136 -9.12 18.14 9.48
C ALA A 136 -8.70 16.85 8.75
N LEU A 137 -9.49 15.78 8.88
CA LEU A 137 -9.25 14.54 8.15
C LEU A 137 -9.16 14.79 6.63
N GLY A 138 -8.08 14.31 6.02
CA GLY A 138 -7.87 14.35 4.58
C GLY A 138 -7.28 13.02 4.13
N LEU A 139 -7.86 12.47 3.07
CA LEU A 139 -7.46 11.19 2.52
C LEU A 139 -7.03 11.40 1.07
N LEU A 140 -6.02 10.66 0.67
CA LEU A 140 -5.55 10.61 -0.70
C LEU A 140 -5.62 9.18 -1.23
N ASP A 141 -5.95 9.06 -2.50
CA ASP A 141 -5.83 7.85 -3.30
C ASP A 141 -4.56 7.95 -4.16
N ARG A 142 -3.70 6.95 -4.07
CA ARG A 142 -2.53 6.76 -4.93
C ARG A 142 -2.75 5.55 -5.82
N SER A 143 -2.52 5.71 -7.12
CA SER A 143 -2.51 4.61 -8.08
C SER A 143 -1.17 4.53 -8.79
N ARG A 144 -0.69 3.31 -9.00
CA ARG A 144 0.54 3.04 -9.74
C ARG A 144 0.32 1.87 -10.69
N VAL A 145 0.86 1.98 -11.89
CA VAL A 145 0.90 0.90 -12.88
C VAL A 145 2.33 0.79 -13.39
N ASP A 146 2.93 -0.38 -13.27
CA ASP A 146 4.24 -0.68 -13.84
C ASP A 146 4.12 -1.84 -14.82
N ALA A 147 4.77 -1.73 -15.97
CA ALA A 147 4.82 -2.78 -16.97
C ALA A 147 6.23 -2.90 -17.53
N SER A 148 6.73 -4.12 -17.67
CA SER A 148 8.01 -4.41 -18.31
C SER A 148 7.89 -5.60 -19.25
N VAL A 149 8.70 -5.60 -20.29
CA VAL A 149 8.82 -6.72 -21.23
C VAL A 149 10.28 -6.93 -21.50
N ARG A 150 10.79 -8.14 -21.29
CA ARG A 150 12.14 -8.56 -21.66
C ARG A 150 12.08 -9.49 -22.87
N TRP A 151 12.76 -9.10 -23.94
CA TRP A 151 12.92 -9.87 -25.16
C TRP A 151 14.34 -10.36 -25.33
N LYS A 152 14.52 -11.67 -25.53
CA LYS A 152 15.81 -12.36 -25.70
C LYS A 152 15.91 -12.97 -27.09
N PRO A 153 16.23 -12.20 -28.15
CA PRO A 153 16.34 -12.73 -29.52
C PRO A 153 17.47 -13.75 -29.67
N THR A 154 18.51 -13.66 -28.84
CA THR A 154 19.59 -14.66 -28.75
C THR A 154 19.95 -14.88 -27.28
N PRO A 155 20.65 -15.97 -26.92
CA PRO A 155 21.09 -16.19 -25.53
C PRO A 155 22.05 -15.12 -24.98
N ARG A 156 22.59 -14.24 -25.84
CA ARG A 156 23.59 -13.22 -25.47
C ARG A 156 23.02 -11.80 -25.41
N TRP A 157 21.84 -11.58 -25.97
CA TRP A 157 21.24 -10.25 -26.08
C TRP A 157 19.85 -10.25 -25.45
N ALA A 158 19.58 -9.25 -24.62
CA ALA A 158 18.26 -9.00 -24.05
C ALA A 158 17.94 -7.51 -24.17
N LEU A 159 16.69 -7.20 -24.52
CA LEU A 159 16.13 -5.86 -24.54
C LEU A 159 14.97 -5.80 -23.54
N GLU A 160 14.95 -4.80 -22.67
CA GLU A 160 13.94 -4.69 -21.61
C GLU A 160 13.34 -3.29 -21.50
N PRO A 161 12.34 -2.95 -22.33
CA PRO A 161 11.52 -1.76 -22.11
C PRO A 161 10.70 -1.88 -20.82
N SER A 162 10.56 -0.76 -20.11
CA SER A 162 9.71 -0.60 -18.93
C SER A 162 8.95 0.72 -18.96
N LEU A 163 7.72 0.72 -18.46
CA LEU A 163 6.86 1.89 -18.28
C LEU A 163 6.32 1.91 -16.85
N GLY A 164 6.31 3.09 -16.24
CA GLY A 164 5.69 3.33 -14.93
C GLY A 164 4.80 4.55 -14.98
N LEU A 165 3.53 4.40 -14.59
CA LEU A 165 2.55 5.47 -14.49
C LEU A 165 2.13 5.64 -13.03
N ARG A 166 2.03 6.88 -12.57
CA ARG A 166 1.63 7.23 -11.21
C ARG A 166 0.54 8.27 -11.25
N ARG A 167 -0.47 8.12 -10.40
CA ARG A 167 -1.55 9.08 -10.23
C ARG A 167 -1.84 9.30 -8.76
N LEU A 168 -2.04 10.57 -8.40
CA LEU A 168 -2.44 10.99 -7.07
C LEU A 168 -3.80 11.70 -7.18
N ALA A 169 -4.75 11.35 -6.31
CA ALA A 169 -6.07 11.95 -6.26
C ALA A 169 -6.46 12.25 -4.82
N TYR A 170 -6.83 13.49 -4.54
CA TYR A 170 -7.22 13.94 -3.20
C TYR A 170 -8.75 13.92 -3.06
N GLU A 171 -9.27 13.47 -1.92
CA GLU A 171 -10.71 13.41 -1.69
C GLU A 171 -11.33 14.81 -1.50
N ARG A 172 -10.57 15.78 -1.00
CA ARG A 172 -11.01 17.18 -0.91
C ARG A 172 -10.35 18.05 -1.99
N PRO A 173 -11.13 18.82 -2.77
CA PRO A 173 -10.59 19.78 -3.74
C PRO A 173 -9.74 20.92 -3.14
N SER A 174 -9.75 21.11 -1.82
CA SER A 174 -9.07 22.22 -1.15
C SER A 174 -7.55 22.07 -1.00
N SER A 175 -6.96 20.92 -1.36
CA SER A 175 -5.50 20.68 -1.29
C SER A 175 -4.75 20.94 -2.60
N ARG A 176 -5.42 21.47 -3.63
CA ARG A 176 -4.82 21.77 -4.96
C ARG A 176 -3.72 22.88 -4.93
N GLY A 177 -3.42 23.44 -3.76
CA GLY A 177 -2.48 24.55 -3.60
C GLY A 177 -1.00 24.17 -3.63
N ALA A 178 -0.62 22.90 -3.43
CA ALA A 178 0.79 22.49 -3.30
C ALA A 178 1.39 21.87 -4.58
N ASP A 179 0.63 21.72 -5.67
CA ASP A 179 1.05 21.02 -6.90
C ASP A 179 1.49 22.00 -8.02
N ARG A 180 2.20 23.07 -7.63
CA ARG A 180 2.99 23.90 -8.55
C ARG A 180 4.39 24.05 -7.96
N ASP A 181 5.30 23.23 -8.48
CA ASP A 181 6.69 23.56 -8.82
C ASP A 181 7.63 22.38 -8.54
N GLU A 182 7.61 21.37 -9.42
CA GLU A 182 8.82 20.59 -9.71
C GLU A 182 8.95 20.48 -11.24
N LEU A 183 9.73 21.41 -11.81
CA LEU A 183 10.26 21.37 -13.18
C LEU A 183 11.58 20.61 -13.21
#